data_AF-A0A9R1RAQ5-F1
#
_entry.id   AF-A0A9R1RAQ5-F1
#
_cell.length_a   1.000
_cell.length_b   1.000
_cell.length_c   1.000
_cell.angle_alpha   90.00
_cell.angle_beta   90.00
_cell.angle_gamma   90.00
#
_symmetry.space_group_name_H-M   'P 1'
#
loop_
_entity.id
_entity.type
_entity.pdbx_description
1 polymer ?
#
loop_
_entity_poly.entity_id
_entity_poly.type
_entity_poly.pdbx_seq_one_letter_code
_entity_poly.pdbx_strand_id
1 'polypeptide(L)'
;MPEQVDYVEGFMVLDEHSIRSSSVAFPASIDFSPDFGSEGRKKVYYCIEFAVHDFQQDGSSSSVDNVVELVAGEMSHMRPHMYSVEVSYFDFLNRVRMEEESLRSQGLWDVAHPWLNMFVPKHGVAQLKDLLMDTVLAGDFQGAILVYPLLTDKWDGNTSAVIPSAPGGVMYIFSVLRSADPSRCGRGCVEEILEQHRRVADEACRAGGGIGAKQYLARQPTQAHWRSHFGPTWDRFLARKARYDPVRVLGPGQGIFPWTDSASSM
;
A
#
# COMPACT_ATOMS: atom_id res chain seq x y z
N MET A 1 -1.60 15.41 20.89
CA MET A 1 -1.63 14.02 20.37
C MET A 1 -1.58 14.00 18.83
N PRO A 2 -2.63 14.28 18.02
CA PRO A 2 -2.55 14.15 16.55
C PRO A 2 -1.66 15.20 15.85
N GLU A 3 -1.28 16.29 16.53
CA GLU A 3 -0.42 17.34 15.99
C GLU A 3 1.07 17.17 16.35
N GLN A 4 1.44 16.07 17.02
CA GLN A 4 2.82 15.85 17.50
C GLN A 4 3.58 14.78 16.71
N VAL A 5 2.90 14.04 15.84
CA VAL A 5 3.50 13.02 14.97
C VAL A 5 3.31 13.47 13.53
N ASP A 6 4.40 13.58 12.79
CA ASP A 6 4.42 14.12 11.43
C ASP A 6 4.24 13.06 10.35
N TYR A 7 4.55 11.80 10.68
CA TYR A 7 4.47 10.67 9.77
C TYR A 7 3.96 9.43 10.50
N VAL A 8 3.09 8.66 9.84
CA VAL A 8 2.70 7.32 10.29
C VAL A 8 2.60 6.40 9.08
N GLU A 9 3.24 5.25 9.19
CA GLU A 9 3.08 4.10 8.30
C GLU A 9 2.96 2.82 9.14
N GLY A 10 2.59 1.73 8.49
CA GLY A 10 2.47 0.44 9.14
C GLY A 10 2.66 -0.66 8.11
N PHE A 11 3.15 -1.80 8.56
CA PHE A 11 3.42 -2.94 7.70
C PHE A 11 3.15 -4.25 8.41
N MET A 12 2.76 -5.26 7.63
CA MET A 12 2.64 -6.63 8.11
C MET A 12 4.02 -7.28 8.09
N VAL A 13 4.41 -7.87 9.21
CA VAL A 13 5.63 -8.65 9.36
C VAL A 13 5.25 -10.12 9.29
N LEU A 14 5.48 -10.72 8.13
CA LEU A 14 5.05 -12.09 7.80
C LEU A 14 6.16 -13.12 7.98
N ASP A 15 7.41 -12.69 7.90
CA ASP A 15 8.60 -13.52 7.91
C ASP A 15 9.86 -12.69 8.24
N GLU A 16 11.01 -13.35 8.34
CA GLU A 16 12.31 -12.70 8.56
C GLU A 16 12.73 -11.77 7.41
N HIS A 17 12.22 -11.98 6.18
CA HIS A 17 12.49 -11.08 5.07
C HIS A 17 11.84 -9.71 5.28
N SER A 18 10.62 -9.69 5.81
CA SER A 18 9.87 -8.48 6.17
C SER A 18 10.65 -7.62 7.19
N ILE A 19 11.27 -8.27 8.19
CA ILE A 19 12.10 -7.60 9.20
C ILE A 19 13.36 -7.01 8.56
N ARG A 20 14.04 -7.79 7.69
CA ARG A 20 15.25 -7.34 7.01
C ARG A 20 15.01 -6.12 6.13
N SER A 21 13.95 -6.11 5.31
CA SER A 21 13.58 -4.95 4.49
C SER A 21 13.41 -3.68 5.35
N SER A 22 12.72 -3.80 6.49
CA SER A 22 12.54 -2.69 7.45
C SER A 22 13.87 -2.19 8.04
N SER A 23 14.78 -3.11 8.38
CA SER A 23 16.11 -2.77 8.91
C SER A 23 17.08 -2.20 7.87
N VAL A 24 16.81 -2.34 6.57
CA VAL A 24 17.63 -1.74 5.52
C VAL A 24 17.28 -0.27 5.32
N ALA A 25 16.01 0.10 5.54
CA ALA A 25 15.55 1.48 5.41
C ALA A 25 16.11 2.40 6.52
N PHE A 26 16.40 1.85 7.70
CA PHE A 26 16.94 2.62 8.83
C PHE A 26 18.11 1.90 9.48
N PRO A 27 19.15 2.61 9.94
CA PRO A 27 20.30 2.02 10.64
C PRO A 27 19.97 1.56 12.08
N ALA A 28 18.71 1.19 12.35
CA ALA A 28 18.26 0.71 13.65
C ALA A 28 18.69 -0.75 13.86
N SER A 29 19.27 -1.05 15.03
CA SER A 29 19.52 -2.44 15.42
C SER A 29 18.22 -3.08 15.90
N ILE A 30 17.51 -3.76 15.01
CA ILE A 30 16.25 -4.47 15.32
C ILE A 30 16.58 -5.86 15.86
N ASP A 31 16.39 -6.05 17.17
CA ASP A 31 16.45 -7.36 17.83
C ASP A 31 15.05 -7.93 18.02
N PHE A 32 14.43 -8.36 16.91
CA PHE A 32 13.10 -8.95 16.87
C PHE A 32 13.15 -10.30 16.17
N SER A 33 12.94 -11.37 16.93
CA SER A 33 12.97 -12.75 16.44
C SER A 33 11.71 -13.51 16.89
N PRO A 34 10.53 -13.17 16.34
CA PRO A 34 9.28 -13.81 16.73
C PRO A 34 9.13 -15.22 16.12
N ASP A 35 8.24 -16.02 16.71
CA ASP A 35 7.72 -17.23 16.07
C ASP A 35 6.63 -16.84 15.05
N PHE A 36 6.90 -17.03 13.76
CA PHE A 36 5.95 -16.83 12.65
C PHE A 36 4.94 -17.97 12.50
N GLY A 37 5.05 -19.04 13.29
CA GLY A 37 4.21 -20.22 13.20
C GLY A 37 4.56 -21.13 12.01
N SER A 38 3.66 -22.07 11.73
CA SER A 38 3.80 -23.07 10.66
C SER A 38 2.69 -22.94 9.62
N GLU A 39 2.77 -23.69 8.53
CA GLU A 39 1.64 -23.82 7.59
C GLU A 39 0.33 -24.18 8.33
N GLY A 40 -0.76 -23.50 7.96
CA GLY A 40 -2.06 -23.61 8.63
C GLY A 40 -2.18 -22.91 9.99
N ARG A 41 -1.08 -22.38 10.56
CA ARG A 41 -1.04 -21.65 11.85
C ARG A 41 -0.10 -20.44 11.79
N LYS A 42 -0.01 -19.77 10.63
CA LYS A 42 0.83 -18.57 10.45
C LYS A 42 0.41 -17.47 11.41
N LYS A 43 1.37 -16.91 12.13
CA LYS A 43 1.22 -15.72 12.96
C LYS A 43 1.66 -14.51 12.16
N VAL A 44 0.86 -13.45 12.23
CA VAL A 44 1.17 -12.17 11.60
C VAL A 44 1.47 -11.17 12.70
N TYR A 45 2.63 -10.53 12.61
CA TYR A 45 2.98 -9.38 13.44
C TYR A 45 2.78 -8.10 12.63
N TYR A 46 2.68 -6.97 13.33
CA TYR A 46 2.54 -5.66 12.72
C TYR A 46 3.58 -4.75 13.32
N CYS A 47 4.18 -3.91 12.47
CA CYS A 47 4.99 -2.81 12.90
C CYS A 47 4.24 -1.51 12.60
N ILE A 48 4.36 -0.55 13.52
CA ILE A 48 3.91 0.83 13.32
C ILE A 48 5.18 1.67 13.25
N GLU A 49 5.34 2.38 12.15
CA GLU A 49 6.41 3.33 11.93
C GLU A 49 5.84 4.74 12.13
N PHE A 50 6.53 5.58 12.89
CA PHE A 50 6.17 6.99 12.99
C PHE A 50 7.43 7.87 13.07
N ALA A 51 7.29 9.12 12.65
CA ALA A 51 8.36 10.11 12.76
C ALA A 51 7.83 11.40 13.39
N VAL A 52 8.73 12.08 14.11
CA VAL A 52 8.53 13.40 14.70
C VAL A 52 9.62 14.29 14.13
N HIS A 53 9.23 15.41 13.50
CA HIS A 53 10.19 16.36 12.97
C HIS A 53 10.73 17.23 14.11
N ASP A 54 12.05 17.22 14.28
CA ASP A 54 12.72 18.22 15.12
C ASP A 54 13.01 19.48 14.29
N PHE A 55 12.27 20.56 14.60
CA PHE A 55 12.46 21.86 13.96
C PHE A 55 13.36 22.80 14.77
N GLN A 56 13.89 22.38 15.93
CA GLN A 56 14.66 23.27 16.80
C GLN A 56 16.10 23.44 16.30
N GLN A 57 16.51 24.70 16.07
CA GLN A 57 17.91 25.03 15.76
C GLN A 57 18.84 25.02 16.99
N ASP A 58 18.26 25.06 18.21
CA ASP A 58 18.99 25.30 19.45
C ASP A 58 19.32 24.00 20.23
N GLY A 59 19.04 22.83 19.67
CA GLY A 59 19.49 21.53 20.19
C GLY A 59 18.78 21.04 21.46
N SER A 60 17.59 21.54 21.79
CA SER A 60 16.82 21.02 22.94
C SER A 60 15.99 19.79 22.53
N SER A 61 16.60 18.61 22.61
CA SER A 61 15.96 17.31 22.28
C SER A 61 14.76 16.97 23.17
N SER A 62 14.61 17.66 24.31
CA SER A 62 13.59 17.41 25.34
C SER A 62 12.14 17.46 24.85
N SER A 63 11.87 18.08 23.70
CA SER A 63 10.53 18.11 23.11
C SER A 63 10.20 16.82 22.35
N VAL A 64 11.18 16.21 21.67
CA VAL A 64 10.94 15.03 20.80
C VAL A 64 10.86 13.76 21.64
N ASP A 65 11.80 13.58 22.58
CA ASP A 65 11.80 12.42 23.49
C ASP A 65 10.47 12.31 24.26
N ASN A 66 9.94 13.46 24.69
CA ASN A 66 8.68 13.54 25.41
C ASN A 66 7.48 13.13 24.52
N VAL A 67 7.49 13.49 23.23
CA VAL A 67 6.47 13.01 22.28
C VAL A 67 6.57 11.50 22.10
N VAL A 68 7.78 10.96 21.95
CA VAL A 68 8.00 9.52 21.80
C VAL A 68 7.49 8.76 23.04
N GLU A 69 7.79 9.23 24.25
CA GLU A 69 7.30 8.64 25.51
C GLU A 69 5.76 8.70 25.61
N LEU A 70 5.14 9.82 25.26
CA LEU A 70 3.69 9.98 25.26
C LEU A 70 3.03 9.01 24.28
N VAL A 71 3.53 8.92 23.04
CA VAL A 71 3.00 8.00 22.02
C VAL A 71 3.17 6.56 22.47
N ALA A 72 4.36 6.18 22.97
CA ALA A 72 4.63 4.85 23.49
C ALA A 72 3.70 4.46 24.65
N GLY A 73 3.38 5.42 25.53
CA GLY A 73 2.49 5.23 26.67
C GLY A 73 1.04 4.91 26.29
N GLU A 74 0.56 5.50 25.19
CA GLU A 74 -0.81 5.28 24.68
C GLU A 74 -0.92 4.03 23.79
N MET A 75 0.19 3.51 23.26
CA MET A 75 0.21 2.38 22.35
C MET A 75 0.17 1.03 23.08
N SER A 76 -0.75 0.14 22.65
CA SER A 76 -0.76 -1.28 23.05
C SER A 76 0.25 -2.11 22.24
N HIS A 77 1.54 -1.78 22.35
CA HIS A 77 2.62 -2.44 21.60
C HIS A 77 3.41 -3.43 22.49
N MET A 78 4.26 -4.25 21.86
CA MET A 78 5.21 -5.09 22.58
C MET A 78 6.35 -4.20 23.11
N ARG A 79 6.29 -3.82 24.40
CA ARG A 79 7.21 -2.85 25.01
C ARG A 79 8.71 -3.07 24.73
N PRO A 80 9.25 -4.31 24.71
CA PRO A 80 10.67 -4.53 24.40
C PRO A 80 11.06 -4.25 22.93
N HIS A 81 10.08 -4.09 22.04
CA HIS A 81 10.26 -3.99 20.59
C HIS A 81 9.86 -2.60 20.08
N MET A 82 10.43 -1.58 20.71
CA MET A 82 10.39 -0.20 20.24
C MET A 82 11.81 0.23 19.90
N TYR A 83 12.03 0.61 18.65
CA TYR A 83 13.33 0.99 18.12
C TYR A 83 13.23 2.40 17.57
N SER A 84 14.25 3.22 17.82
CA SER A 84 14.32 4.60 17.32
C SER A 84 15.71 4.89 16.76
N VAL A 85 15.75 5.75 15.75
CA VAL A 85 16.98 6.34 15.21
C VAL A 85 16.71 7.81 14.93
N GLU A 86 17.75 8.63 15.04
CA GLU A 86 17.72 10.00 14.56
C GLU A 86 18.42 10.06 13.21
N VAL A 87 17.77 10.68 12.23
CA VAL A 87 18.29 10.83 10.87
C VAL A 87 17.94 12.22 10.35
N SER A 88 18.66 12.68 9.33
CA SER A 88 18.28 13.93 8.67
C SER A 88 16.91 13.79 7.99
N TYR A 89 16.21 14.91 7.84
CA TYR A 89 14.93 14.95 7.13
C TYR A 89 15.03 14.34 5.71
N PHE A 90 16.14 14.62 5.01
CA PHE A 90 16.35 14.08 3.67
C PHE A 90 16.57 12.57 3.69
N ASP A 91 17.38 12.05 4.63
CA ASP A 91 17.62 10.61 4.72
C ASP A 91 16.34 9.85 5.06
N PHE A 92 15.49 10.41 5.92
CA PHE A 92 14.16 9.87 6.18
C PHE A 92 13.31 9.78 4.89
N LEU A 93 13.23 10.87 4.11
CA LEU A 93 12.47 10.89 2.86
C LEU A 93 13.05 9.94 1.79
N ASN A 94 14.37 9.77 1.77
CA ASN A 94 15.09 8.98 0.77
C ASN A 94 15.35 7.53 1.22
N ARG A 95 14.82 7.08 2.36
CA ARG A 95 15.14 5.78 2.98
C ARG A 95 14.93 4.55 2.09
N VAL A 96 13.94 4.60 1.18
CA VAL A 96 13.66 3.51 0.22
C VAL A 96 14.82 3.31 -0.77
N ARG A 97 15.69 4.31 -0.94
CA ARG A 97 16.91 4.19 -1.75
C ARG A 97 17.81 3.04 -1.29
N MET A 98 17.90 2.80 0.02
CA MET A 98 18.72 1.72 0.56
C MET A 98 18.16 0.34 0.16
N GLU A 99 16.84 0.20 0.16
CA GLU A 99 16.18 -1.02 -0.32
C GLU A 99 16.37 -1.20 -1.83
N GLU A 100 16.24 -0.12 -2.62
CA GLU A 100 16.54 -0.14 -4.06
C GLU A 100 17.97 -0.64 -4.33
N GLU A 101 18.98 -0.06 -3.69
CA GLU A 101 20.38 -0.44 -3.90
C GLU A 101 20.64 -1.90 -3.48
N SER A 102 20.05 -2.33 -2.36
CA SER A 102 20.11 -3.72 -1.90
C SER A 102 19.51 -4.68 -2.93
N LEU A 103 18.31 -4.38 -3.46
CA LEU A 103 17.64 -5.21 -4.46
C LEU A 103 18.40 -5.21 -5.79
N ARG A 104 18.96 -4.08 -6.23
CA ARG A 104 19.79 -4.00 -7.44
C ARG A 104 21.05 -4.86 -7.32
N SER A 105 21.72 -4.83 -6.17
CA SER A 105 22.92 -5.66 -5.93
C SER A 105 22.64 -7.16 -6.01
N GLN A 106 21.39 -7.57 -5.76
CA GLN A 106 20.91 -8.94 -5.82
C GLN A 106 20.27 -9.29 -7.18
N GLY A 107 20.14 -8.33 -8.11
CA GLY A 107 19.43 -8.53 -9.38
C GLY A 107 17.90 -8.65 -9.23
N LEU A 108 17.35 -8.22 -8.09
CA LEU A 108 15.92 -8.32 -7.74
C LEU A 108 15.13 -7.03 -7.97
N TRP A 109 15.78 -5.98 -8.51
CA TRP A 109 15.12 -4.71 -8.81
C TRP A 109 14.49 -4.67 -10.21
N ASP A 110 15.18 -5.16 -11.23
CA ASP A 110 14.70 -5.13 -12.63
C ASP A 110 13.96 -6.45 -12.97
N VAL A 111 13.03 -6.84 -12.10
CA VAL A 111 12.19 -8.06 -12.22
C VAL A 111 10.70 -7.72 -12.31
N ALA A 112 9.83 -8.73 -12.42
CA ALA A 112 8.39 -8.49 -12.42
C ALA A 112 7.89 -8.11 -11.02
N HIS A 113 7.10 -7.04 -10.94
CA HIS A 113 6.51 -6.50 -9.71
C HIS A 113 4.98 -6.57 -9.78
N PRO A 114 4.37 -7.73 -9.55
CA PRO A 114 2.92 -7.92 -9.67
C PRO A 114 2.19 -7.34 -8.44
N TRP A 115 2.29 -6.03 -8.22
CA TRP A 115 1.75 -5.39 -7.02
C TRP A 115 0.22 -5.33 -7.00
N LEU A 116 -0.36 -5.29 -5.79
CA LEU A 116 -1.76 -5.00 -5.54
C LEU A 116 -1.85 -3.85 -4.54
N ASN A 117 -2.42 -2.72 -4.94
CA ASN A 117 -2.59 -1.55 -4.09
C ASN A 117 -4.09 -1.24 -3.97
N MET A 118 -4.59 -1.07 -2.75
CA MET A 118 -6.01 -0.81 -2.50
C MET A 118 -6.22 0.21 -1.38
N PHE A 119 -7.23 1.05 -1.54
CA PHE A 119 -7.87 1.78 -0.45
C PHE A 119 -9.03 0.98 0.10
N VAL A 120 -9.11 0.88 1.43
CA VAL A 120 -10.07 0.02 2.13
C VAL A 120 -10.76 0.84 3.21
N PRO A 121 -12.09 0.85 3.31
CA PRO A 121 -12.74 1.56 4.41
C PRO A 121 -12.39 0.86 5.74
N LYS A 122 -12.25 1.63 6.84
CA LYS A 122 -11.83 1.10 8.15
C LYS A 122 -12.57 -0.18 8.59
N HIS A 123 -13.89 -0.25 8.36
CA HIS A 123 -14.70 -1.40 8.75
C HIS A 123 -14.37 -2.69 7.96
N GLY A 124 -13.74 -2.57 6.80
CA GLY A 124 -13.41 -3.67 5.89
C GLY A 124 -11.98 -4.21 6.01
N VAL A 125 -11.13 -3.58 6.82
CA VAL A 125 -9.68 -3.89 6.87
C VAL A 125 -9.43 -5.32 7.36
N ALA A 126 -10.14 -5.77 8.40
CA ALA A 126 -9.98 -7.13 8.93
C ALA A 126 -10.40 -8.19 7.89
N GLN A 127 -11.52 -7.96 7.21
CA GLN A 127 -12.01 -8.86 6.16
C GLN A 127 -11.03 -8.94 4.98
N LEU A 128 -10.42 -7.82 4.58
CA LEU A 128 -9.41 -7.85 3.52
C LEU A 128 -8.15 -8.59 3.96
N LYS A 129 -7.70 -8.37 5.20
CA LYS A 129 -6.57 -9.10 5.77
C LYS A 129 -6.82 -10.60 5.70
N ASP A 130 -7.99 -11.07 6.15
CA ASP A 130 -8.34 -12.50 6.09
C ASP A 130 -8.32 -13.02 4.65
N LEU A 131 -8.95 -12.29 3.72
CA LEU A 131 -8.95 -12.65 2.30
C LEU A 131 -7.54 -12.75 1.71
N LEU A 132 -6.63 -11.83 2.07
CA LEU A 132 -5.23 -11.89 1.65
C LEU A 132 -4.48 -13.08 2.27
N MET A 133 -4.73 -13.37 3.55
CA MET A 133 -4.13 -14.52 4.23
C MET A 133 -4.53 -15.85 3.60
N ASP A 134 -5.80 -15.98 3.22
CA ASP A 134 -6.37 -17.21 2.65
C ASP A 134 -6.01 -17.42 1.17
N THR A 135 -5.51 -16.38 0.49
CA THR A 135 -5.21 -16.42 -0.94
C THR A 135 -3.75 -16.11 -1.22
N VAL A 136 -3.40 -14.83 -1.22
CA VAL A 136 -2.09 -14.32 -1.62
C VAL A 136 -1.00 -14.80 -0.67
N LEU A 137 -1.27 -14.91 0.63
CA LEU A 137 -0.25 -15.20 1.65
C LEU A 137 -0.30 -16.66 2.15
N ALA A 138 -1.04 -17.52 1.46
CA ALA A 138 -1.10 -18.95 1.78
C ALA A 138 0.27 -19.62 1.57
N GLY A 139 0.97 -19.29 0.48
CA GLY A 139 2.30 -19.81 0.14
C GLY A 139 3.45 -18.89 0.57
N ASP A 140 4.58 -19.05 -0.12
CA ASP A 140 5.75 -18.18 0.04
C ASP A 140 5.46 -16.75 -0.42
N PHE A 141 5.94 -15.81 0.39
CA PHE A 141 5.83 -14.38 0.14
C PHE A 141 7.22 -13.77 0.12
N GLN A 142 7.47 -12.90 -0.86
CA GLN A 142 8.68 -12.08 -0.91
C GLN A 142 8.24 -10.68 -1.31
N GLY A 143 8.53 -9.72 -0.42
CA GLY A 143 8.11 -8.33 -0.58
C GLY A 143 7.70 -7.72 0.73
N ALA A 144 7.07 -6.54 0.64
CA ALA A 144 6.48 -5.83 1.77
C ALA A 144 4.96 -5.80 1.66
N ILE A 145 4.28 -5.67 2.80
CA ILE A 145 2.85 -5.34 2.82
C ILE A 145 2.64 -4.13 3.71
N LEU A 146 2.28 -3.00 3.08
CA LEU A 146 1.97 -1.77 3.80
C LEU A 146 0.49 -1.80 4.20
N VAL A 147 0.23 -1.43 5.45
CA VAL A 147 -1.11 -1.26 6.03
C VAL A 147 -1.12 -0.10 7.01
N TYR A 148 -1.73 1.01 6.62
CA TYR A 148 -1.82 2.20 7.47
C TYR A 148 -3.05 3.06 7.16
N PRO A 149 -3.57 3.79 8.16
CA PRO A 149 -4.75 4.61 7.99
C PRO A 149 -4.46 5.92 7.27
N LEU A 150 -5.46 6.42 6.56
CA LEU A 150 -5.53 7.75 5.99
C LEU A 150 -6.85 8.40 6.39
N LEU A 151 -6.80 9.72 6.60
CA LEU A 151 -7.98 10.54 6.87
C LEU A 151 -8.60 10.98 5.54
N THR A 152 -9.89 10.72 5.35
CA THR A 152 -10.57 11.02 4.09
C THR A 152 -10.90 12.51 3.91
N ASP A 153 -10.89 13.29 5.00
CA ASP A 153 -11.08 14.75 4.96
C ASP A 153 -9.92 15.50 4.29
N LYS A 154 -8.74 14.86 4.17
CA LYS A 154 -7.58 15.38 3.44
C LYS A 154 -7.65 15.16 1.93
N TRP A 155 -8.68 14.48 1.43
CA TRP A 155 -8.85 14.16 0.02
C TRP A 155 -9.92 15.04 -0.63
N ASP A 156 -9.51 15.87 -1.58
CA ASP A 156 -10.44 16.73 -2.32
C ASP A 156 -11.30 15.90 -3.30
N GLY A 157 -12.60 15.85 -3.01
CA GLY A 157 -13.61 15.18 -3.83
C GLY A 157 -13.80 15.77 -5.22
N ASN A 158 -13.22 16.93 -5.52
CA ASN A 158 -13.17 17.49 -6.88
C ASN A 158 -12.09 16.87 -7.75
N THR A 159 -11.11 16.15 -7.20
CA THR A 159 -10.10 15.45 -8.00
C THR A 159 -10.70 14.26 -8.76
N SER A 160 -9.89 13.56 -9.56
CA SER A 160 -10.28 12.31 -10.23
C SER A 160 -9.85 11.06 -9.47
N ALA A 161 -9.23 11.22 -8.28
CA ALA A 161 -8.90 10.10 -7.42
C ALA A 161 -10.18 9.40 -6.94
N VAL A 162 -10.13 8.07 -6.86
CA VAL A 162 -11.26 7.25 -6.42
C VAL A 162 -10.89 6.62 -5.09
N ILE A 163 -11.60 7.03 -4.04
CA ILE A 163 -11.45 6.51 -2.67
C ILE A 163 -12.74 5.77 -2.26
N PRO A 164 -12.68 4.81 -1.32
CA PRO A 164 -13.86 4.13 -0.82
C PRO A 164 -14.78 5.09 -0.05
N SER A 165 -16.07 4.73 0.03
CA SER A 165 -16.96 5.40 0.97
C SER A 165 -16.57 5.00 2.40
N ALA A 166 -16.15 5.97 3.20
CA ALA A 166 -15.73 5.75 4.59
C ALA A 166 -16.48 6.70 5.53
N PRO A 167 -17.72 6.36 5.96
CA PRO A 167 -18.52 7.21 6.84
C PRO A 167 -17.83 7.59 8.16
N GLY A 168 -16.89 6.76 8.62
CA GLY A 168 -16.07 7.02 9.80
C GLY A 168 -14.84 7.90 9.57
N GLY A 169 -14.69 8.51 8.39
CA GLY A 169 -13.60 9.44 8.05
C GLY A 169 -12.22 8.81 7.87
N VAL A 170 -12.11 7.48 7.96
CA VAL A 170 -10.84 6.74 7.91
C VAL A 170 -10.93 5.64 6.86
N MET A 171 -9.95 5.62 5.97
CA MET A 171 -9.63 4.50 5.09
C MET A 171 -8.23 4.00 5.38
N TYR A 172 -7.86 2.84 4.88
CA TYR A 172 -6.53 2.28 4.97
C TYR A 172 -5.96 2.08 3.58
N ILE A 173 -4.66 2.27 3.44
CA ILE A 173 -3.90 1.71 2.33
C ILE A 173 -3.62 0.24 2.66
N PHE A 174 -3.73 -0.62 1.65
CA PHE A 174 -3.23 -1.98 1.64
C PHE A 174 -2.41 -2.16 0.37
N SER A 175 -1.09 -2.27 0.51
CA SER A 175 -0.16 -2.36 -0.62
C SER A 175 0.67 -3.62 -0.51
N VAL A 176 0.38 -4.60 -1.36
CA VAL A 176 1.12 -5.85 -1.48
C VAL A 176 2.22 -5.67 -2.53
N LEU A 177 3.45 -5.49 -2.07
CA LEU A 177 4.61 -5.10 -2.87
C LEU A 177 5.53 -6.30 -3.11
N ARG A 178 5.07 -7.25 -3.92
CA ARG A 178 5.83 -8.46 -4.29
C ARG A 178 6.91 -8.15 -5.35
N SER A 179 8.05 -8.83 -5.23
CA SER A 179 9.05 -8.97 -6.30
C SER A 179 9.12 -10.44 -6.72
N ALA A 180 9.03 -10.70 -8.02
CA ALA A 180 9.09 -12.05 -8.56
C ALA A 180 10.50 -12.38 -9.04
N ASP A 181 11.29 -13.03 -8.17
CA ASP A 181 12.62 -13.55 -8.49
C ASP A 181 12.53 -14.55 -9.65
N PRO A 182 13.12 -14.26 -10.83
CA PRO A 182 13.03 -15.13 -12.00
C PRO A 182 13.62 -16.53 -11.79
N SER A 183 14.51 -16.72 -10.81
CA SER A 183 15.09 -18.02 -10.46
C SER A 183 14.10 -18.94 -9.74
N ARG A 184 13.07 -18.38 -9.11
CA ARG A 184 12.04 -19.10 -8.34
C ARG A 184 10.65 -19.00 -8.96
N CYS A 185 10.35 -17.86 -9.59
CA CYS A 185 9.04 -17.50 -10.11
C CYS A 185 9.17 -17.07 -11.58
N GLY A 186 9.04 -18.06 -12.47
CA GLY A 186 8.94 -17.81 -13.91
C GLY A 186 7.59 -17.20 -14.31
N ARG A 187 7.38 -17.07 -15.63
CA ARG A 187 6.17 -16.45 -16.20
C ARG A 187 4.85 -17.02 -15.66
N GLY A 188 4.72 -18.35 -15.57
CA GLY A 188 3.50 -19.00 -15.08
C GLY A 188 3.19 -18.63 -13.62
N CYS A 189 4.21 -18.61 -12.76
CA CYS A 189 4.09 -18.15 -11.38
C CYS A 189 3.63 -16.68 -11.29
N VAL A 190 4.18 -15.78 -12.12
CA VAL A 190 3.73 -14.38 -12.17
C VAL A 190 2.27 -14.26 -12.62
N GLU A 191 1.85 -15.04 -13.62
CA GLU A 191 0.45 -15.09 -14.08
C GLU A 191 -0.49 -15.58 -12.98
N GLU A 192 -0.08 -16.57 -12.18
CA GLU A 192 -0.82 -17.05 -11.00
C GLU A 192 -0.96 -15.98 -9.91
N ILE A 193 0.12 -15.25 -9.59
CA ILE A 193 0.06 -14.13 -8.63
C ILE A 193 -0.93 -13.07 -9.10
N LEU A 194 -0.87 -12.69 -10.39
CA LEU A 194 -1.79 -11.72 -10.97
C LEU A 194 -3.24 -12.20 -10.93
N GLU A 195 -3.49 -13.50 -11.11
CA GLU A 195 -4.83 -14.10 -11.00
C GLU A 195 -5.34 -14.09 -9.56
N GLN A 196 -4.49 -14.42 -8.58
CA GLN A 196 -4.83 -14.29 -7.16
C GLN A 196 -5.16 -12.83 -6.78
N HIS A 197 -4.31 -11.87 -7.19
CA HIS A 197 -4.53 -10.45 -6.93
C HIS A 197 -5.84 -9.93 -7.57
N ARG A 198 -6.16 -10.39 -8.79
CA ARG A 198 -7.42 -10.05 -9.46
C ARG A 198 -8.62 -10.58 -8.68
N ARG A 199 -8.60 -11.86 -8.26
CA ARG A 199 -9.68 -12.43 -7.43
C ARG A 199 -9.89 -11.69 -6.11
N VAL A 200 -8.81 -11.33 -5.41
CA VAL A 200 -8.89 -10.53 -4.19
C VAL A 200 -9.51 -9.16 -4.47
N ALA A 201 -9.05 -8.47 -5.51
CA ALA A 201 -9.56 -7.16 -5.87
C ALA A 201 -11.03 -7.19 -6.26
N ASP A 202 -11.45 -8.18 -7.05
CA ASP A 202 -12.84 -8.34 -7.50
C ASP A 202 -13.78 -8.60 -6.30
N GLU A 203 -13.39 -9.47 -5.38
CA GLU A 203 -14.15 -9.75 -4.16
C GLU A 203 -14.23 -8.50 -3.26
N ALA A 204 -13.10 -7.82 -3.05
CA ALA A 204 -13.02 -6.63 -2.21
C ALA A 204 -13.79 -5.43 -2.79
N CYS A 205 -13.82 -5.29 -4.11
CA CYS A 205 -14.46 -4.19 -4.82
C CYS A 205 -15.90 -4.49 -5.26
N ARG A 206 -16.41 -5.71 -5.02
CA ARG A 206 -17.74 -6.14 -5.49
C ARG A 206 -18.84 -5.18 -5.01
N ALA A 207 -19.62 -4.67 -5.96
CA ALA A 207 -20.74 -3.78 -5.65
C ALA A 207 -21.83 -4.52 -4.86
N GLY A 208 -22.42 -3.85 -3.87
CA GLY A 208 -23.59 -4.35 -3.13
C GLY A 208 -23.35 -5.52 -2.18
N GLY A 209 -22.09 -5.93 -1.97
CA GLY A 209 -21.76 -7.03 -1.04
C GLY A 209 -20.29 -7.37 -0.90
N GLY A 210 -19.38 -6.53 -1.42
CA GLY A 210 -17.94 -6.63 -1.15
C GLY A 210 -17.54 -5.74 0.03
N ILE A 211 -16.22 -5.65 0.27
CA ILE A 211 -15.59 -4.88 1.35
C ILE A 211 -15.78 -3.36 1.16
N GLY A 212 -16.14 -2.93 -0.06
CA GLY A 212 -16.23 -1.52 -0.42
C GLY A 212 -14.87 -0.90 -0.73
N ALA A 213 -13.85 -1.73 -0.98
CA ALA A 213 -12.51 -1.29 -1.34
C ALA A 213 -12.46 -0.66 -2.75
N LYS A 214 -11.38 0.06 -3.02
CA LYS A 214 -11.04 0.62 -4.34
C LYS A 214 -9.58 0.34 -4.64
N GLN A 215 -9.28 -0.21 -5.81
CA GLN A 215 -7.89 -0.35 -6.24
C GLN A 215 -7.22 1.03 -6.41
N TYR A 216 -6.02 1.19 -5.88
CA TYR A 216 -5.11 2.30 -6.17
C TYR A 216 -4.14 1.87 -7.29
N LEU A 217 -3.78 2.79 -8.20
CA LEU A 217 -3.07 2.45 -9.44
C LEU A 217 -3.79 1.36 -10.26
N ALA A 218 -5.13 1.45 -10.28
CA ALA A 218 -6.00 0.41 -10.81
C ALA A 218 -5.78 0.16 -12.30
N ARG A 219 -6.03 -1.08 -12.73
CA ARG A 219 -6.24 -1.42 -14.14
C ARG A 219 -7.45 -2.34 -14.22
N GLN A 220 -8.49 -1.88 -14.90
CA GLN A 220 -9.71 -2.66 -15.08
C GLN A 220 -9.74 -3.33 -16.46
N PRO A 221 -10.33 -4.53 -16.59
CA PRO A 221 -10.32 -5.28 -17.85
C PRO A 221 -11.25 -4.67 -18.91
N THR A 222 -12.29 -3.93 -18.50
CA THR A 222 -13.24 -3.30 -19.45
C THR A 222 -13.70 -1.93 -18.97
N GLN A 223 -14.29 -1.15 -19.88
CA GLN A 223 -14.89 0.14 -19.54
C GLN A 223 -16.06 0.02 -18.55
N ALA A 224 -16.80 -1.10 -18.56
CA ALA A 224 -17.86 -1.34 -17.59
C ALA A 224 -17.29 -1.49 -16.16
N HIS A 225 -16.16 -2.18 -16.03
CA HIS A 225 -15.43 -2.27 -14.75
C HIS A 225 -14.88 -0.90 -14.33
N TRP A 226 -14.38 -0.10 -15.27
CA TRP A 226 -14.00 1.30 -14.99
C TRP A 226 -15.18 2.14 -14.50
N ARG A 227 -16.34 2.05 -15.14
CA ARG A 227 -17.56 2.73 -14.68
C ARG A 227 -17.93 2.32 -13.26
N SER A 228 -17.86 1.03 -12.94
CA SER A 228 -18.08 0.53 -11.57
C SER A 228 -17.04 1.07 -10.58
N HIS A 229 -15.77 1.11 -10.99
CA HIS A 229 -14.67 1.65 -10.19
C HIS A 229 -14.91 3.13 -9.83
N PHE A 230 -15.17 3.99 -10.82
CA PHE A 230 -15.49 5.42 -10.60
C PHE A 230 -16.84 5.65 -9.89
N GLY A 231 -17.78 4.72 -10.06
CA GLY A 231 -19.11 4.80 -9.45
C GLY A 231 -19.82 6.11 -9.81
N PRO A 232 -20.37 6.85 -8.81
CA PRO A 232 -21.09 8.10 -9.05
C PRO A 232 -20.28 9.20 -9.77
N THR A 233 -18.94 9.12 -9.77
CA THR A 233 -18.08 10.14 -10.38
C THR A 233 -17.76 9.88 -11.85
N TRP A 234 -18.25 8.76 -12.42
CA TRP A 234 -17.97 8.36 -13.79
C TRP A 234 -18.38 9.41 -14.83
N ASP A 235 -19.58 9.97 -14.72
CA ASP A 235 -20.08 10.94 -15.70
C ASP A 235 -19.28 12.25 -15.67
N ARG A 236 -18.81 12.66 -14.48
CA ARG A 236 -17.88 13.79 -14.33
C ARG A 236 -16.53 13.49 -15.00
N PHE A 237 -16.02 12.27 -14.85
CA PHE A 237 -14.78 11.85 -15.50
C PHE A 237 -14.92 11.81 -17.03
N LEU A 238 -16.05 11.33 -17.55
CA LEU A 238 -16.40 11.38 -18.97
C LEU A 238 -16.43 12.82 -19.51
N ALA A 239 -17.10 13.73 -18.80
CA ALA A 239 -17.16 15.14 -19.20
C ALA A 239 -15.77 15.79 -19.25
N ARG A 240 -14.89 15.46 -18.30
CA ARG A 240 -13.48 15.89 -18.31
C ARG A 240 -12.73 15.32 -19.51
N LYS A 241 -12.90 14.02 -19.80
CA LYS A 241 -12.26 13.40 -20.97
C LYS A 241 -12.72 14.07 -22.27
N ALA A 242 -14.01 14.30 -22.45
CA ALA A 242 -14.55 14.96 -23.63
C ALA A 242 -14.02 16.41 -23.80
N ARG A 243 -13.81 17.13 -22.70
CA ARG A 243 -13.30 18.51 -22.73
C ARG A 243 -11.80 18.58 -23.02
N TYR A 244 -10.99 17.71 -22.42
CA TYR A 244 -9.53 17.85 -22.41
C TYR A 244 -8.81 16.87 -23.34
N ASP A 245 -9.44 15.76 -23.73
CA ASP A 245 -8.90 14.79 -24.69
C ASP A 245 -10.04 14.12 -25.49
N PRO A 246 -10.77 14.90 -26.32
CA PRO A 246 -11.93 14.42 -27.08
C PRO A 246 -11.59 13.28 -28.06
N VAL A 247 -10.34 13.24 -28.54
CA VAL A 247 -9.83 12.24 -29.50
C VAL A 247 -9.13 11.05 -28.83
N ARG A 248 -9.10 10.99 -27.50
CA ARG A 248 -8.64 9.84 -26.69
C ARG A 248 -7.18 9.45 -26.94
N VAL A 249 -6.30 10.43 -27.10
CA VAL A 249 -4.87 10.20 -27.36
C VAL A 249 -4.10 9.96 -26.05
N LEU A 250 -4.53 10.57 -24.94
CA LEU A 250 -3.77 10.56 -23.68
C LEU A 250 -4.12 9.35 -22.80
N GLY A 251 -3.06 8.71 -22.30
CA GLY A 251 -3.14 7.59 -21.36
C GLY A 251 -3.74 6.29 -21.89
N PRO A 252 -3.47 5.84 -23.13
CA PRO A 252 -4.10 4.65 -23.69
C PRO A 252 -3.80 3.37 -22.90
N GLY A 253 -2.61 3.29 -22.27
CA GLY A 253 -2.22 2.14 -21.44
C GLY A 253 -3.09 1.91 -20.21
N GLN A 254 -3.87 2.92 -19.76
CA GLN A 254 -4.84 2.75 -18.68
C GLN A 254 -6.05 1.89 -19.11
N GLY A 255 -6.35 1.82 -20.41
CA GLY A 255 -7.45 1.02 -20.93
C GLY A 255 -8.85 1.54 -20.58
N ILE A 256 -9.00 2.79 -20.12
CA ILE A 256 -10.30 3.39 -19.78
C ILE A 256 -11.10 3.75 -21.05
N PHE A 257 -10.39 4.34 -22.02
CA PHE A 257 -10.94 4.78 -23.31
C PHE A 257 -10.06 4.23 -24.43
N PRO A 258 -10.35 3.02 -24.94
CA PRO A 258 -9.60 2.48 -26.06
C PRO A 258 -9.76 3.36 -27.29
N TRP A 259 -8.71 3.37 -28.11
CA TRP A 259 -8.75 4.04 -29.39
C TRP A 259 -9.73 3.30 -30.31
N THR A 260 -10.64 4.04 -30.92
CA THR A 260 -11.55 3.51 -31.92
C THR A 260 -11.09 4.04 -33.27
N ASP A 261 -10.47 3.18 -34.07
CA ASP A 261 -10.19 3.45 -35.47
C ASP A 261 -11.47 3.95 -36.15
N SER A 262 -11.48 5.21 -36.58
CA SER A 262 -12.64 5.84 -37.23
C SER A 262 -12.93 5.26 -38.61
N ALA A 263 -12.09 4.34 -39.09
CA ALA A 263 -12.17 3.70 -40.41
C ALA A 263 -13.05 2.44 -40.45
N SER A 264 -13.50 1.93 -39.29
CA SER A 264 -14.30 0.69 -39.22
C SER A 264 -15.82 0.90 -39.18
N SER A 265 -16.28 2.15 -39.34
CA SER A 265 -17.71 2.51 -39.25
C SER A 265 -18.22 3.37 -40.41
N MET A 266 -17.64 3.23 -41.60
CA MET A 266 -18.23 3.71 -42.87
C MET A 266 -18.42 2.56 -43.83
#